data_AF-A0A6J1IL13-F1
#
_entry.id   AF-A0A6J1IL13-F1
#
_cell.length_a   1.000
_cell.length_b   1.000
_cell.length_c   1.000
_cell.angle_alpha   90.00
_cell.angle_beta   90.00
_cell.angle_gamma   90.00
#
_symmetry.space_group_name_H-M   'P 1'
#
loop_
_entity.id
_entity.type
_entity.pdbx_description
1 polymer ?
#
loop_
_entity_poly.entity_id
_entity_poly.type
_entity_poly.pdbx_seq_one_letter_code
_entity_poly.pdbx_strand_id
1 'polypeptide(L)'
;MFQRNPSYSNPTPCNHLADYKLRYGLNGYKSFQNHLKTTPNGRTSIQNPDSKLPRCGSCDGYEGRLYICLICASISCSNHTLLHNQSENGHDLAVDVERAELYCYACSDQVYDPDFDRTVMSKHIVAAVLEKSQSAERSSKRRRFGSIDLLDLKKLKPLMSVKDQRSKSCYPLGLRGLNNLGNTCFMNSVLQVFLHTPPLSNYFLNDQHNRETCSKRPIGQLCLPCDIDRIFSAVFSGDHMPYSPAQFLYSWWQHSANLAFYEQQDAHEFFISVLDRIHEREWKSRSQDKENGDCKCIAHKAFSGQLRSDVTCMTCGFTSTTYDPCVDISLDLDTHDFLSRNIASKSTKPVDSSSKSTLSGCLDLFTRPEKLGSDQKLFCQNCQEMRSSVKQMSIRRLPLVLCLHIKRFEHSFVRRTSRKIDRYLQFPFSLDMIPYLSSSIIRNRYGNRIFASEGDEIDASSKFEIFAVVSHSGTLESGHYVTYLRLRSQWYKCDDAWITEVDEEMVRNSQCYMMFYLQKIPNYKLNEDLSCLPISPRNDTFQQIAGCC
;
A
#
# COMPACT_ATOMS: atom_id res chain seq x y z
N MET A 1 -34.16 1.73 -25.95
CA MET A 1 -34.79 1.23 -24.71
C MET A 1 -34.04 -0.03 -24.30
N PHE A 2 -33.05 0.11 -23.41
CA PHE A 2 -32.29 -1.03 -22.87
C PHE A 2 -32.75 -1.26 -21.43
N GLN A 3 -33.20 -2.48 -21.16
CA GLN A 3 -33.73 -2.94 -19.88
C GLN A 3 -32.64 -2.91 -18.81
N ARG A 4 -32.97 -2.31 -17.65
CA ARG A 4 -32.15 -2.35 -16.43
C ARG A 4 -32.02 -3.80 -15.94
N ASN A 5 -30.80 -4.23 -15.67
CA ASN A 5 -30.55 -5.43 -14.86
C ASN A 5 -31.23 -5.29 -13.48
N PRO A 6 -31.79 -6.38 -12.92
CA PRO A 6 -32.49 -6.33 -11.65
C PRO A 6 -31.53 -5.97 -10.52
N SER A 7 -31.99 -5.03 -9.71
CA SER A 7 -31.37 -4.46 -8.52
C SER A 7 -30.84 -5.50 -7.54
N TYR A 8 -29.65 -5.20 -7.00
CA TYR A 8 -29.17 -5.66 -5.69
C TYR A 8 -30.32 -5.73 -4.67
N SER A 9 -30.68 -6.95 -4.25
CA SER A 9 -31.57 -7.12 -3.11
C SER A 9 -30.79 -6.85 -1.83
N ASN A 10 -31.20 -5.85 -1.05
CA ASN A 10 -30.79 -5.72 0.35
C ASN A 10 -30.97 -7.08 1.06
N PRO A 11 -30.09 -7.45 2.02
CA PRO A 11 -30.29 -8.65 2.81
C PRO A 11 -31.70 -8.65 3.42
N THR A 12 -32.36 -9.80 3.42
CA THR A 12 -33.73 -9.93 3.90
C THR A 12 -33.83 -9.41 5.35
N PRO A 13 -34.69 -8.42 5.63
CA PRO A 13 -34.80 -7.87 6.97
C PRO A 13 -35.27 -8.94 7.96
N CYS A 14 -34.61 -9.02 9.11
CA CYS A 14 -34.98 -9.95 10.17
C CYS A 14 -36.26 -9.47 10.86
N ASN A 15 -37.35 -10.24 10.73
CA ASN A 15 -38.63 -9.92 11.39
C ASN A 15 -38.51 -9.90 12.92
N HIS A 16 -37.67 -10.76 13.50
CA HIS A 16 -37.42 -10.78 14.96
C HIS A 16 -36.74 -9.49 15.46
N LEU A 17 -35.91 -8.85 14.61
CA LEU A 17 -35.33 -7.54 14.94
C LEU A 17 -36.38 -6.44 14.93
N ALA A 18 -37.30 -6.46 13.96
CA ALA A 18 -38.41 -5.51 13.92
C ALA A 18 -39.33 -5.66 15.15
N ASP A 19 -39.66 -6.90 15.53
CA ASP A 19 -40.49 -7.19 16.71
C ASP A 19 -39.81 -6.76 18.02
N TYR A 20 -38.50 -7.04 18.16
CA TYR A 20 -37.73 -6.57 19.32
C TYR A 20 -37.76 -5.05 19.42
N LYS A 21 -37.52 -4.32 18.32
CA LYS A 21 -37.54 -2.85 18.31
C LYS A 21 -38.91 -2.29 18.67
N LEU A 22 -39.97 -2.93 18.22
CA LEU A 22 -41.35 -2.51 18.51
C LEU A 22 -41.68 -2.67 20.00
N ARG A 23 -41.16 -3.72 20.65
CA ARG A 23 -41.42 -4.02 22.08
C ARG A 23 -40.48 -3.30 23.06
N TYR A 24 -39.18 -3.25 22.76
CA TYR A 24 -38.14 -2.82 23.72
C TYR A 24 -37.40 -1.55 23.28
N GLY A 25 -37.64 -1.05 22.07
CA GLY A 25 -36.96 0.12 21.52
C GLY A 25 -35.43 -0.04 21.49
N LEU A 26 -34.71 1.02 21.84
CA LEU A 26 -33.23 1.06 21.86
C LEU A 26 -32.64 0.90 23.27
N ASN A 27 -33.45 0.54 24.27
CA ASN A 27 -33.02 0.52 25.67
C ASN A 27 -31.95 -0.56 25.93
N GLY A 28 -32.12 -1.75 25.36
CA GLY A 28 -31.09 -2.80 25.42
C GLY A 28 -29.76 -2.33 24.84
N TYR A 29 -29.78 -1.63 23.70
CA TYR A 29 -28.55 -1.14 23.05
C TYR A 29 -27.77 -0.18 23.95
N LYS A 30 -28.48 0.76 24.59
CA LYS A 30 -27.90 1.74 25.52
C LYS A 30 -27.35 1.06 26.79
N SER A 31 -27.99 0.02 27.29
CA SER A 31 -27.50 -0.76 28.44
C SER A 31 -26.17 -1.45 28.13
N PHE A 32 -26.04 -2.02 26.92
CA PHE A 32 -24.79 -2.64 26.47
C PHE A 32 -23.68 -1.64 26.15
N GLN A 33 -24.03 -0.40 25.84
CA GLN A 33 -23.05 0.66 25.57
C GLN A 33 -22.00 0.78 26.69
N ASN A 34 -22.41 0.68 27.96
CA ASN A 34 -21.49 0.82 29.10
C ASN A 34 -20.46 -0.33 29.19
N HIS A 35 -20.77 -1.50 28.64
CA HIS A 35 -19.94 -2.71 28.72
C HIS A 35 -19.01 -2.92 27.52
N LEU A 36 -19.11 -2.07 26.48
CA LEU A 36 -18.21 -2.11 25.32
C LEU A 36 -16.83 -1.55 25.67
N LYS A 37 -15.77 -2.29 25.30
CA LYS A 37 -14.38 -1.86 25.36
C LYS A 37 -13.71 -2.01 24.00
N THR A 38 -13.05 -0.96 23.55
CA THR A 38 -12.29 -0.93 22.31
C THR A 38 -10.82 -1.11 22.61
N THR A 39 -10.14 -1.97 21.86
CA THR A 39 -8.68 -2.11 21.93
C THR A 39 -7.98 -1.03 21.08
N PRO A 40 -6.70 -0.70 21.35
CA PRO A 40 -5.95 0.28 20.54
C PRO A 40 -5.88 -0.03 19.04
N ASN A 41 -6.11 -1.30 18.66
CA ASN A 41 -6.12 -1.79 17.29
C ASN A 41 -7.52 -1.68 16.62
N GLY A 42 -8.51 -1.08 17.29
CA GLY A 42 -9.86 -0.85 16.77
C GLY A 42 -10.88 -1.97 17.01
N ARG A 43 -10.51 -3.11 17.60
CA ARG A 43 -11.50 -4.17 17.90
C ARG A 43 -12.33 -3.84 19.14
N THR A 44 -13.65 -3.92 19.03
CA THR A 44 -14.59 -3.77 20.15
C THR A 44 -15.09 -5.11 20.63
N SER A 45 -15.03 -5.33 21.94
CA SER A 45 -15.55 -6.49 22.62
C SER A 45 -16.37 -6.05 23.84
N ILE A 46 -17.19 -6.95 24.38
CA ILE A 46 -17.93 -6.71 25.63
C ILE A 46 -17.08 -7.23 26.80
N GLN A 47 -16.73 -6.37 27.76
CA GLN A 47 -16.13 -6.79 29.02
C GLN A 47 -17.20 -6.96 30.09
N ASN A 48 -17.16 -8.09 30.79
CA ASN A 48 -17.88 -8.28 32.04
C ASN A 48 -17.23 -7.39 33.12
N PRO A 49 -17.99 -6.58 33.88
CA PRO A 49 -17.45 -5.72 34.94
C PRO A 49 -16.70 -6.51 36.03
N ASP A 50 -17.08 -7.76 36.25
CA ASP A 50 -16.32 -8.68 37.09
C ASP A 50 -15.29 -9.41 36.23
N SER A 51 -14.01 -9.30 36.57
CA SER A 51 -12.84 -9.85 35.85
C SER A 51 -12.80 -11.38 35.67
N LYS A 52 -13.93 -12.07 35.81
CA LYS A 52 -14.13 -13.48 35.49
C LYS A 52 -14.43 -13.65 34.00
N LEU A 53 -13.76 -14.62 33.38
CA LEU A 53 -14.05 -15.04 32.00
C LEU A 53 -15.55 -15.32 31.84
N PRO A 54 -16.23 -14.79 30.80
CA PRO A 54 -17.64 -15.05 30.56
C PRO A 54 -17.85 -16.55 30.31
N ARG A 55 -18.88 -17.13 30.94
CA ARG A 55 -19.22 -18.56 30.85
C ARG A 55 -20.67 -18.74 30.41
N CYS A 56 -20.93 -19.81 29.67
CA CYS A 56 -22.29 -20.17 29.32
C CYS A 56 -23.08 -20.59 30.55
N GLY A 57 -24.27 -20.00 30.76
CA GLY A 57 -25.13 -20.32 31.91
C GLY A 57 -25.65 -21.76 31.96
N SER A 58 -25.61 -22.49 30.83
CA SER A 58 -26.12 -23.86 30.74
C SER A 58 -25.06 -24.95 30.91
N CYS A 59 -23.84 -24.75 30.38
CA CYS A 59 -22.77 -25.76 30.43
C CYS A 59 -21.51 -25.32 31.19
N ASP A 60 -21.49 -24.09 31.72
CA ASP A 60 -20.33 -23.44 32.34
C ASP A 60 -19.07 -23.40 31.46
N GLY A 61 -19.24 -23.65 30.15
CA GLY A 61 -18.17 -23.61 29.16
C GLY A 61 -17.74 -22.18 28.82
N TYR A 62 -16.43 -22.01 28.62
CA TYR A 62 -15.80 -20.74 28.21
C TYR A 62 -15.13 -20.82 26.84
N GLU A 63 -15.10 -22.00 26.21
CA GLU A 63 -14.50 -22.21 24.89
C GLU A 63 -15.53 -22.06 23.77
N GLY A 64 -15.19 -21.32 22.72
CA GLY A 64 -16.08 -21.02 21.58
C GLY A 64 -16.76 -19.65 21.67
N ARG A 65 -17.61 -19.33 20.69
CA ARG A 65 -18.31 -18.04 20.64
C ARG A 65 -19.41 -17.97 21.71
N LEU A 66 -19.43 -16.84 22.42
CA LEU A 66 -20.40 -16.53 23.46
C LEU A 66 -21.29 -15.36 23.02
N TYR A 67 -22.56 -15.44 23.38
CA TYR A 67 -23.60 -14.49 23.03
C TYR A 67 -24.31 -14.02 24.30
N ILE A 68 -24.52 -12.70 24.44
CA ILE A 68 -25.28 -12.12 25.54
C ILE A 68 -26.66 -11.70 25.06
N CYS A 69 -27.72 -12.20 25.69
CA CYS A 69 -29.09 -11.80 25.37
C CYS A 69 -29.31 -10.29 25.60
N LEU A 70 -29.94 -9.60 24.64
CA LEU A 70 -30.21 -8.16 24.73
C LEU A 70 -31.21 -7.79 25.84
N ILE A 71 -32.04 -8.74 26.27
CA ILE A 71 -33.12 -8.51 27.23
C ILE A 71 -32.68 -8.81 28.65
N CYS A 72 -32.20 -10.03 28.90
CA CYS A 72 -31.86 -10.50 30.25
C CYS A 72 -30.36 -10.56 30.57
N ALA A 73 -29.49 -10.21 29.60
CA ALA A 73 -28.04 -10.26 29.74
C ALA A 73 -27.44 -11.64 30.08
N SER A 74 -28.20 -12.74 29.90
CA SER A 74 -27.68 -14.10 30.07
C SER A 74 -26.68 -14.47 28.96
N ILE A 75 -25.61 -15.17 29.32
CA ILE A 75 -24.56 -15.63 28.39
C ILE A 75 -24.84 -17.07 27.93
N SER A 76 -24.85 -17.29 26.62
CA SER A 76 -25.01 -18.62 26.00
C SER A 76 -23.89 -18.88 24.98
N CYS A 77 -23.36 -20.11 24.91
CA CYS A 77 -22.45 -20.49 23.83
C CYS A 77 -23.21 -20.89 22.57
N SER A 78 -22.52 -20.97 21.42
CA SER A 78 -23.11 -21.30 20.11
C SER A 78 -24.05 -22.51 20.09
N ASN A 79 -23.81 -23.51 20.95
CA ASN A 79 -24.63 -24.73 21.00
C ASN A 79 -25.85 -24.61 21.93
N HIS A 80 -25.88 -23.61 22.82
CA HIS A 80 -26.97 -23.39 23.79
C HIS A 80 -27.78 -22.11 23.51
N THR A 81 -27.47 -21.40 22.42
CA THR A 81 -28.23 -20.22 21.96
C THR A 81 -29.70 -20.54 21.67
N LEU A 82 -29.96 -21.64 20.96
CA LEU A 82 -31.31 -22.09 20.63
C LEU A 82 -32.10 -22.55 21.87
N LEU A 83 -31.41 -23.14 22.85
CA LEU A 83 -32.04 -23.56 24.11
C LEU A 83 -32.51 -22.36 24.93
N HIS A 84 -31.70 -21.29 24.97
CA HIS A 84 -32.12 -20.05 25.62
C HIS A 84 -33.36 -19.44 24.95
N ASN A 85 -33.38 -19.38 23.61
CA ASN A 85 -34.53 -18.87 22.88
C ASN A 85 -35.81 -19.70 23.11
N GLN A 86 -35.66 -21.03 23.17
CA GLN A 86 -36.79 -21.93 23.43
C GLN A 86 -37.29 -21.88 24.88
N SER A 87 -36.43 -21.58 25.85
CA SER A 87 -36.81 -21.45 27.26
C SER A 87 -37.41 -20.09 27.61
N GLU A 88 -36.97 -19.02 26.95
CA GLU A 88 -37.34 -17.63 27.24
C GLU A 88 -38.00 -17.00 26.01
N ASN A 89 -39.34 -17.04 25.96
CA ASN A 89 -40.09 -16.55 24.82
C ASN A 89 -39.85 -15.05 24.54
N GLY A 90 -39.40 -14.74 23.31
CA GLY A 90 -39.14 -13.38 22.84
C GLY A 90 -37.70 -12.90 23.05
N HIS A 91 -36.82 -13.76 23.55
CA HIS A 91 -35.38 -13.49 23.70
C HIS A 91 -34.61 -13.88 22.42
N ASP A 92 -35.07 -13.40 21.27
CA ASP A 92 -34.53 -13.82 19.97
C ASP A 92 -33.19 -13.16 19.61
N LEU A 93 -32.83 -12.04 20.26
CA LEU A 93 -31.66 -11.25 19.91
C LEU A 93 -30.59 -11.24 20.99
N ALA A 94 -29.35 -11.33 20.54
CA ALA A 94 -28.16 -11.29 21.37
C ALA A 94 -27.01 -10.53 20.72
N VAL A 95 -25.98 -10.26 21.51
CA VAL A 95 -24.73 -9.65 21.07
C VAL A 95 -23.58 -10.64 21.21
N ASP A 96 -22.84 -10.85 20.14
CA ASP A 96 -21.57 -11.58 20.16
C ASP A 96 -20.55 -10.85 21.04
N VAL A 97 -20.06 -11.52 22.07
CA VAL A 97 -19.17 -10.91 23.09
C VAL A 97 -17.83 -10.48 22.49
N GLU A 98 -17.29 -11.25 21.55
CA GLU A 98 -15.97 -11.00 20.97
C GLU A 98 -16.02 -9.90 19.89
N ARG A 99 -17.12 -9.83 19.15
CA ARG A 99 -17.26 -8.97 17.97
C ARG A 99 -18.19 -7.78 18.17
N ALA A 100 -18.89 -7.75 19.30
CA ALA A 100 -19.96 -6.81 19.61
C ALA A 100 -21.08 -6.77 18.54
N GLU A 101 -21.25 -7.84 17.76
CA GLU A 101 -22.17 -7.95 16.60
C GLU A 101 -23.55 -8.46 17.04
N LEU A 102 -24.64 -7.97 16.42
CA LEU A 102 -25.98 -8.51 16.69
C LEU A 102 -26.16 -9.88 16.04
N TYR A 103 -26.77 -10.80 16.80
CA TYR A 103 -27.07 -12.15 16.39
C TYR A 103 -28.52 -12.48 16.73
N CYS A 104 -29.23 -13.10 15.79
CA CYS A 104 -30.59 -13.57 16.01
C CYS A 104 -30.58 -15.09 16.18
N TYR A 105 -31.03 -15.58 17.33
CA TYR A 105 -31.11 -17.00 17.63
C TYR A 105 -32.11 -17.72 16.71
N ALA A 106 -33.25 -17.09 16.43
CA ALA A 106 -34.28 -17.67 15.57
C ALA A 106 -33.83 -17.79 14.10
N CYS A 107 -33.11 -16.78 13.57
CA CYS A 107 -32.55 -16.84 12.22
C CYS A 107 -31.24 -17.63 12.14
N SER A 108 -30.62 -17.90 13.30
CA SER A 108 -29.27 -18.47 13.40
C SER A 108 -28.21 -17.70 12.60
N ASP A 109 -28.42 -16.39 12.41
CA ASP A 109 -27.59 -15.54 11.55
C ASP A 109 -27.31 -14.18 12.20
N GLN A 110 -26.27 -13.51 11.72
CA GLN A 110 -25.94 -12.14 12.11
C GLN A 110 -26.97 -11.17 11.54
N VAL A 111 -27.40 -10.22 12.37
CA VAL A 111 -28.40 -9.24 11.96
C VAL A 111 -27.78 -7.85 12.00
N TYR A 112 -28.00 -7.08 10.94
CA TYR A 112 -27.51 -5.72 10.84
C TYR A 112 -28.56 -4.72 11.34
N ASP A 113 -28.14 -3.77 12.18
CA ASP A 113 -29.01 -2.69 12.66
C ASP A 113 -28.28 -1.34 12.81
N PRO A 114 -28.64 -0.30 12.02
CA PRO A 114 -27.97 1.00 12.05
C PRO A 114 -28.00 1.72 13.41
N ASP A 115 -29.06 1.53 14.20
CA ASP A 115 -29.19 2.20 15.50
C ASP A 115 -28.24 1.60 16.54
N PHE A 116 -28.10 0.26 16.54
CA PHE A 116 -27.13 -0.43 17.37
C PHE A 116 -25.69 -0.05 17.01
N ASP A 117 -25.38 0.04 15.71
CA ASP A 117 -24.05 0.43 15.24
C ASP A 117 -23.70 1.88 15.64
N ARG A 118 -24.67 2.80 15.61
CA ARG A 118 -24.48 4.17 16.13
C ARG A 118 -24.08 4.17 17.61
N THR A 119 -24.70 3.29 18.41
CA THR A 119 -24.37 3.12 19.83
C THR A 119 -22.95 2.60 20.03
N VAL A 120 -22.48 1.64 19.21
CA VAL A 120 -21.10 1.13 19.26
C VAL A 120 -20.08 2.20 18.80
N MET A 121 -20.35 2.92 17.72
CA MET A 121 -19.45 3.95 17.16
C MET A 121 -19.30 5.18 18.05
N SER A 122 -20.37 5.60 18.73
CA SER A 122 -20.33 6.77 19.63
C SER A 122 -19.32 6.60 20.77
N LYS A 123 -19.09 5.37 21.24
CA LYS A 123 -18.07 5.07 22.26
C LYS A 123 -16.65 5.01 21.67
N HIS A 124 -16.49 4.54 20.43
CA HIS A 124 -15.21 4.52 19.71
C HIS A 124 -14.58 5.90 19.56
N ILE A 125 -15.37 6.88 19.14
CA ILE A 125 -14.90 8.25 18.90
C ILE A 125 -14.46 8.92 20.22
N VAL A 126 -15.12 8.58 21.34
CA VAL A 126 -14.82 9.13 22.67
C VAL A 126 -13.62 8.42 23.32
N ALA A 127 -13.52 7.08 23.21
CA ALA A 127 -12.42 6.29 23.76
C ALA A 127 -11.07 6.57 23.05
N ALA A 128 -11.08 6.71 21.72
CA ALA A 128 -9.88 7.02 20.94
C ALA A 128 -9.28 8.41 21.27
N VAL A 129 -10.07 9.32 21.84
CA VAL A 129 -9.66 10.66 22.28
C VAL A 129 -9.12 10.65 23.72
N LEU A 130 -9.56 9.73 24.57
CA LEU A 130 -9.21 9.66 25.99
C LEU A 130 -8.00 8.74 26.28
N GLU A 131 -7.78 7.68 25.50
CA GLU A 131 -6.80 6.63 25.80
C GLU A 131 -5.33 6.96 25.45
N LYS A 132 -5.01 8.12 24.88
CA LYS A 132 -3.60 8.54 24.66
C LYS A 132 -2.90 9.12 25.89
N SER A 133 -3.50 8.98 27.07
CA SER A 133 -2.99 9.55 28.32
C SER A 133 -2.20 8.56 29.20
N GLN A 134 -2.22 7.24 28.94
CA GLN A 134 -1.59 6.26 29.83
C GLN A 134 -0.98 5.06 29.06
N SER A 135 0.37 5.01 29.06
CA SER A 135 1.31 3.85 28.97
C SER A 135 0.86 2.57 28.22
N ALA A 136 1.50 2.14 27.13
CA ALA A 136 2.84 1.53 27.03
C ALA A 136 3.07 0.32 27.95
N GLU A 137 2.95 -0.91 27.41
CA GLU A 137 3.86 -2.05 27.71
C GLU A 137 3.65 -3.26 26.79
N ARG A 138 4.71 -4.07 26.68
CA ARG A 138 5.07 -5.01 25.60
C ARG A 138 4.60 -6.46 25.81
N SER A 139 4.49 -7.25 24.72
CA SER A 139 5.43 -8.33 24.35
C SER A 139 4.83 -9.57 23.62
N SER A 140 5.35 -9.80 22.40
CA SER A 140 5.94 -11.02 21.80
C SER A 140 5.40 -12.44 22.09
N LYS A 141 5.07 -13.23 21.04
CA LYS A 141 5.84 -14.44 20.56
C LYS A 141 5.15 -15.26 19.43
N ARG A 142 6.01 -15.77 18.53
CA ARG A 142 5.90 -16.66 17.36
C ARG A 142 4.93 -17.88 17.44
N ARG A 143 4.48 -18.39 16.27
CA ARG A 143 4.90 -19.71 15.67
C ARG A 143 4.31 -19.98 14.26
N ARG A 144 5.11 -20.69 13.44
CA ARG A 144 4.83 -21.29 12.11
C ARG A 144 4.42 -22.76 12.27
N PHE A 145 3.57 -23.28 11.38
CA PHE A 145 3.39 -24.67 10.90
C PHE A 145 2.51 -24.55 9.62
N GLY A 146 2.58 -25.28 8.51
CA GLY A 146 3.31 -26.46 8.04
C GLY A 146 2.38 -27.27 7.11
N SER A 147 2.63 -27.24 5.79
CA SER A 147 2.27 -28.12 4.64
C SER A 147 1.00 -29.02 4.63
N ILE A 148 0.33 -29.11 3.46
CA ILE A 148 0.11 -30.35 2.66
C ILE A 148 -0.62 -30.05 1.32
N ASP A 149 -0.07 -30.62 0.24
CA ASP A 149 -0.53 -31.11 -1.09
C ASP A 149 -1.37 -30.35 -2.17
N LEU A 150 -0.60 -30.03 -3.23
CA LEU A 150 -0.75 -29.98 -4.70
C LEU A 150 -1.88 -30.73 -5.46
N LEU A 151 -2.36 -30.09 -6.55
CA LEU A 151 -2.62 -30.62 -7.91
C LEU A 151 -2.56 -29.45 -8.95
N ASP A 152 -1.40 -29.14 -9.55
CA ASP A 152 -0.90 -29.39 -10.93
C ASP A 152 -1.66 -28.76 -12.13
N LEU A 153 -1.05 -27.77 -12.79
CA LEU A 153 -1.37 -27.36 -14.18
C LEU A 153 -0.14 -26.74 -14.87
N LYS A 154 0.59 -27.56 -15.62
CA LYS A 154 1.63 -27.16 -16.59
C LYS A 154 1.00 -26.89 -17.96
N LYS A 155 1.34 -25.76 -18.58
CA LYS A 155 1.77 -25.61 -19.99
C LYS A 155 1.79 -24.13 -20.35
N LEU A 156 2.95 -23.63 -20.75
CA LEU A 156 3.19 -22.68 -21.86
C LEU A 156 4.71 -22.42 -21.93
N LYS A 157 5.34 -22.78 -23.06
CA LYS A 157 6.76 -22.54 -23.37
C LYS A 157 6.90 -21.20 -24.12
N PRO A 158 7.97 -20.40 -23.89
CA PRO A 158 8.40 -19.40 -24.86
C PRO A 158 9.53 -19.94 -25.74
N LEU A 159 9.43 -19.62 -27.03
CA LEU A 159 10.38 -19.88 -28.09
C LEU A 159 11.25 -18.63 -28.29
N MET A 160 12.54 -18.66 -27.93
CA MET A 160 13.54 -17.72 -28.47
C MET A 160 14.92 -18.39 -28.48
N SER A 161 15.53 -18.43 -29.67
CA SER A 161 16.91 -18.80 -29.94
C SER A 161 17.57 -17.62 -30.62
N VAL A 162 18.53 -16.95 -29.99
CA VAL A 162 19.65 -16.29 -30.70
C VAL A 162 20.93 -16.43 -29.87
N LYS A 163 21.96 -16.81 -30.61
CA LYS A 163 23.32 -17.23 -30.27
C LYS A 163 24.09 -16.36 -29.28
N ASP A 164 24.76 -17.11 -28.41
CA ASP A 164 25.77 -16.81 -27.42
C ASP A 164 27.09 -16.31 -28.05
N GLN A 165 27.56 -15.13 -27.66
CA GLN A 165 28.97 -14.71 -27.72
C GLN A 165 29.13 -13.31 -27.13
N ARG A 166 29.64 -13.20 -25.89
CA ARG A 166 30.60 -12.17 -25.41
C ARG A 166 30.89 -12.33 -23.92
N SER A 167 32.18 -12.50 -23.61
CA SER A 167 32.91 -12.15 -22.38
C SER A 167 32.09 -11.89 -21.10
N LYS A 168 32.22 -12.81 -20.13
CA LYS A 168 31.72 -12.68 -18.75
C LYS A 168 32.20 -11.37 -18.11
N SER A 169 31.37 -10.33 -18.10
CA SER A 169 31.43 -9.34 -17.03
C SER A 169 30.73 -9.91 -15.80
N CYS A 170 31.25 -9.65 -14.60
CA CYS A 170 30.67 -10.13 -13.36
C CYS A 170 29.38 -9.38 -12.94
N TYR A 171 28.93 -8.38 -13.72
CA TYR A 171 27.79 -7.55 -13.39
C TYR A 171 26.51 -8.03 -14.09
N PRO A 172 25.34 -7.95 -13.42
CA PRO A 172 24.05 -8.23 -14.05
C PRO A 172 23.82 -7.40 -15.32
N LEU A 173 23.16 -7.99 -16.31
CA LEU A 173 22.75 -7.30 -17.54
C LEU A 173 21.87 -6.07 -17.20
N GLY A 174 22.10 -4.97 -17.90
CA GLY A 174 21.38 -3.71 -17.69
C GLY A 174 21.95 -2.83 -16.58
N LEU A 175 22.92 -3.31 -15.80
CA LEU A 175 23.60 -2.50 -14.79
C LEU A 175 24.70 -1.66 -15.45
N ARG A 176 24.38 -0.41 -15.79
CA ARG A 176 25.25 0.53 -16.53
C ARG A 176 25.20 1.93 -15.95
N GLY A 177 26.37 2.55 -15.75
CA GLY A 177 26.48 3.90 -15.18
C GLY A 177 25.97 4.97 -16.15
N LEU A 178 25.54 6.11 -15.62
CA LEU A 178 25.07 7.25 -16.41
C LEU A 178 25.98 8.47 -16.16
N ASN A 179 26.61 8.99 -17.20
CA ASN A 179 27.50 10.14 -17.05
C ASN A 179 26.73 11.35 -16.51
N ASN A 180 27.34 12.03 -15.54
CA ASN A 180 26.83 13.31 -15.08
C ASN A 180 27.16 14.39 -16.11
N LEU A 181 26.15 15.09 -16.61
CA LEU A 181 26.29 16.15 -17.63
C LEU A 181 26.27 17.55 -17.01
N GLY A 182 26.60 17.66 -15.71
CA GLY A 182 26.62 18.88 -14.93
C GLY A 182 25.93 18.68 -13.58
N ASN A 183 24.64 18.99 -13.53
CA ASN A 183 23.79 18.82 -12.34
C ASN A 183 22.72 17.74 -12.56
N THR A 184 23.07 16.64 -13.24
CA THR A 184 22.07 15.65 -13.70
C THR A 184 21.91 14.45 -12.78
N CYS A 185 22.42 14.48 -11.55
CA CYS A 185 22.31 13.36 -10.61
C CYS A 185 20.86 13.05 -10.21
N PHE A 186 19.99 14.07 -10.11
CA PHE A 186 18.55 13.87 -9.88
C PHE A 186 17.90 13.08 -11.04
N MET A 187 18.31 13.35 -12.28
CA MET A 187 17.83 12.64 -13.47
C MET A 187 18.41 11.22 -13.52
N ASN A 188 19.72 11.09 -13.35
CA ASN A 188 20.42 9.81 -13.42
C ASN A 188 19.87 8.83 -12.37
N SER A 189 19.64 9.30 -11.14
CA SER A 189 19.07 8.48 -10.07
C SER A 189 17.69 7.92 -10.42
N VAL A 190 16.79 8.76 -10.94
CA VAL A 190 15.44 8.32 -11.35
C VAL A 190 15.48 7.45 -12.61
N LEU A 191 16.35 7.74 -13.58
CA LEU A 191 16.53 6.91 -14.77
C LEU A 191 16.98 5.49 -14.39
N GLN A 192 17.90 5.34 -13.42
CA GLN A 192 18.28 4.02 -12.89
C GLN A 192 17.06 3.27 -12.32
N VAL A 193 16.17 3.96 -11.60
CA VAL A 193 14.92 3.34 -11.12
C VAL A 193 14.05 2.87 -12.29
N PHE A 194 13.84 3.70 -13.31
CA PHE A 194 13.03 3.33 -14.47
C PHE A 194 13.61 2.15 -15.24
N LEU A 195 14.92 2.14 -15.47
CA LEU A 195 15.64 1.07 -16.17
C LEU A 195 15.54 -0.28 -15.47
N HIS A 196 15.36 -0.28 -14.15
CA HIS A 196 15.25 -1.49 -13.33
C HIS A 196 13.83 -1.73 -12.82
N THR A 197 12.84 -0.99 -13.31
CA THR A 197 11.41 -1.24 -13.04
C THR A 197 10.90 -2.30 -14.03
N PRO A 198 10.52 -3.52 -13.60
CA PRO A 198 10.21 -4.61 -14.54
C PRO A 198 9.05 -4.32 -15.51
N PRO A 199 7.91 -3.72 -15.09
CA PRO A 199 6.87 -3.34 -16.04
C PRO A 199 7.35 -2.40 -17.16
N LEU A 200 8.20 -1.41 -16.84
CA LEU A 200 8.77 -0.49 -17.83
C LEU A 200 9.80 -1.20 -18.72
N SER A 201 10.67 -2.01 -18.13
CA SER A 201 11.66 -2.80 -18.87
C SER A 201 11.00 -3.69 -19.91
N ASN A 202 9.96 -4.43 -19.50
CA ASN A 202 9.18 -5.28 -20.41
C ASN A 202 8.44 -4.47 -21.48
N TYR A 203 8.06 -3.24 -21.19
CA TYR A 203 7.36 -2.40 -22.16
C TYR A 203 8.30 -1.92 -23.27
N PHE A 204 9.43 -1.32 -22.91
CA PHE A 204 10.37 -0.77 -23.88
C PHE A 204 11.18 -1.86 -24.60
N LEU A 205 11.66 -2.89 -23.91
CA LEU A 205 12.46 -3.95 -24.54
C LEU A 205 11.65 -4.87 -25.47
N ASN A 206 10.32 -4.90 -25.35
CA ASN A 206 9.44 -5.62 -26.28
C ASN A 206 8.87 -4.70 -27.39
N ASP A 207 9.49 -3.56 -27.64
CA ASP A 207 9.11 -2.61 -28.70
C ASP A 207 7.64 -2.14 -28.63
N GLN A 208 7.01 -2.13 -27.43
CA GLN A 208 5.63 -1.64 -27.30
C GLN A 208 5.53 -0.12 -27.56
N HIS A 209 6.65 0.59 -27.45
CA HIS A 209 6.86 1.92 -27.99
C HIS A 209 7.92 1.90 -29.10
N ASN A 210 7.59 1.37 -30.27
CA ASN A 210 8.53 1.28 -31.37
C ASN A 210 8.91 2.68 -31.92
N ARG A 211 10.18 3.05 -31.74
CA ARG A 211 10.73 4.35 -32.17
C ARG A 211 10.57 4.63 -33.67
N GLU A 212 10.71 3.61 -34.52
CA GLU A 212 10.69 3.75 -35.98
C GLU A 212 9.28 4.06 -36.50
N THR A 213 8.26 3.52 -35.84
CA THR A 213 6.86 3.85 -36.12
C THR A 213 6.44 5.17 -35.51
N CYS A 214 6.97 5.49 -34.32
CA CYS A 214 6.68 6.73 -33.61
C CYS A 214 7.22 7.98 -34.33
N SER A 215 8.39 7.86 -34.97
CA SER A 215 9.03 8.92 -35.77
C SER A 215 8.32 9.24 -37.11
N LYS A 216 7.31 8.48 -37.53
CA LYS A 216 6.53 8.73 -38.76
C LYS A 216 5.38 9.75 -38.58
N ARG A 217 5.20 10.29 -37.37
CA ARG A 217 4.26 11.39 -37.06
C ARG A 217 5.04 12.72 -37.05
N PRO A 218 4.40 13.89 -37.25
CA PRO A 218 4.97 15.02 -38.00
C PRO A 218 6.39 15.40 -37.59
N ILE A 219 7.20 15.64 -38.63
CA ILE A 219 8.63 15.99 -38.59
C ILE A 219 8.86 17.11 -37.57
N GLY A 220 9.66 16.82 -36.54
CA GLY A 220 10.14 17.82 -35.57
C GLY A 220 9.66 17.67 -34.13
N GLN A 221 8.72 16.77 -33.81
CA GLN A 221 8.27 16.60 -32.43
C GLN A 221 9.15 15.60 -31.65
N LEU A 222 10.01 16.10 -30.76
CA LEU A 222 10.80 15.30 -29.82
C LEU A 222 9.88 14.42 -28.96
N CYS A 223 10.17 13.13 -28.90
CA CYS A 223 9.35 12.16 -28.17
C CYS A 223 10.16 11.56 -27.03
N LEU A 224 9.86 11.99 -25.81
CA LEU A 224 10.57 11.52 -24.61
C LEU A 224 10.54 9.98 -24.45
N PRO A 225 9.41 9.28 -24.69
CA PRO A 225 9.41 7.81 -24.70
C PRO A 225 10.34 7.16 -25.74
N CYS A 226 10.57 7.78 -26.92
CA CYS A 226 11.57 7.28 -27.87
C CYS A 226 13.00 7.41 -27.31
N ASP A 227 13.28 8.47 -26.54
CA ASP A 227 14.59 8.64 -25.91
C ASP A 227 14.78 7.65 -24.75
N ILE A 228 13.73 7.39 -23.97
CA ILE A 228 13.74 6.33 -22.95
C ILE A 228 14.02 4.97 -23.59
N ASP A 229 13.33 4.64 -24.68
CA ASP A 229 13.56 3.42 -25.46
C ASP A 229 15.02 3.29 -25.96
N ARG A 230 15.62 4.38 -26.43
CA ARG A 230 17.06 4.43 -26.79
C ARG A 230 17.96 4.14 -25.58
N ILE A 231 17.66 4.68 -24.42
CA ILE A 231 18.42 4.41 -23.19
C ILE A 231 18.30 2.93 -22.83
N PHE A 232 17.09 2.34 -22.85
CA PHE A 232 16.90 0.90 -22.62
C PHE A 232 17.74 0.06 -23.59
N SER A 233 17.69 0.34 -24.89
CA SER A 233 18.53 -0.38 -25.86
C SER A 233 20.02 -0.24 -25.59
N ALA A 234 20.51 0.95 -25.23
CA ALA A 234 21.91 1.18 -24.95
C ALA A 234 22.36 0.46 -23.66
N VAL A 235 21.57 0.54 -22.59
CA VAL A 235 21.87 -0.06 -21.29
C VAL A 235 21.84 -1.59 -21.34
N PHE A 236 20.93 -2.17 -22.12
CA PHE A 236 20.80 -3.62 -22.26
C PHE A 236 21.57 -4.20 -23.47
N SER A 237 22.40 -3.40 -24.15
CA SER A 237 23.24 -3.85 -25.28
C SER A 237 24.41 -4.78 -24.89
N GLY A 238 24.71 -4.89 -23.60
CA GLY A 238 25.88 -5.60 -23.08
C GLY A 238 27.14 -4.75 -22.95
N ASP A 239 27.07 -3.46 -23.28
CA ASP A 239 28.14 -2.49 -23.01
C ASP A 239 28.06 -1.98 -21.56
N HIS A 240 29.21 -1.94 -20.89
CA HIS A 240 29.36 -1.54 -19.49
C HIS A 240 29.96 -0.13 -19.33
N MET A 241 30.41 0.50 -20.41
CA MET A 241 30.93 1.87 -20.34
C MET A 241 29.82 2.85 -19.93
N PRO A 242 30.06 3.84 -19.07
CA PRO A 242 29.03 4.81 -18.69
C PRO A 242 28.34 5.46 -19.91
N TYR A 243 27.01 5.48 -19.91
CA TYR A 243 26.20 6.05 -20.98
C TYR A 243 25.89 7.52 -20.74
N SER A 244 25.89 8.35 -21.78
CA SER A 244 25.53 9.77 -21.69
C SER A 244 24.11 10.01 -22.21
N PRO A 245 23.11 10.23 -21.34
CA PRO A 245 21.72 10.49 -21.74
C PRO A 245 21.47 11.93 -22.25
N ALA A 246 22.39 12.47 -23.06
CA ALA A 246 22.34 13.87 -23.51
C ALA A 246 21.11 14.17 -24.38
N GLN A 247 20.74 13.26 -25.28
CA GLN A 247 19.55 13.42 -26.13
C GLN A 247 18.26 13.44 -25.29
N PHE A 248 18.17 12.58 -24.27
CA PHE A 248 17.03 12.55 -23.37
C PHE A 248 16.94 13.85 -22.56
N LEU A 249 18.06 14.33 -22.02
CA LEU A 249 18.13 15.59 -21.27
C LEU A 249 17.63 16.77 -22.12
N TYR A 250 18.11 16.86 -23.37
CA TYR A 250 17.66 17.88 -24.31
C TYR A 250 16.15 17.79 -24.58
N SER A 251 15.64 16.59 -24.88
CA SER A 251 14.21 16.38 -25.09
C SER A 251 13.39 16.74 -23.85
N TRP A 252 13.82 16.36 -22.64
CA TRP A 252 13.14 16.69 -21.40
C TRP A 252 13.08 18.20 -21.16
N TRP A 253 14.20 18.92 -21.37
CA TRP A 253 14.23 20.39 -21.26
C TRP A 253 13.26 21.09 -22.20
N GLN A 254 13.10 20.62 -23.43
CA GLN A 254 12.13 21.20 -24.38
C GLN A 254 10.68 21.05 -23.91
N HIS A 255 10.39 19.99 -23.16
CA HIS A 255 9.04 19.72 -22.63
C HIS A 255 8.81 20.37 -21.27
N SER A 256 9.84 20.48 -20.43
CA SER A 256 9.74 21.00 -19.07
C SER A 256 10.50 22.32 -18.94
N ALA A 257 10.12 23.33 -19.73
CA ALA A 257 10.85 24.60 -19.83
C ALA A 257 11.03 25.31 -18.47
N ASN A 258 10.09 25.16 -17.53
CA ASN A 258 10.19 25.72 -16.18
C ASN A 258 11.28 25.04 -15.32
N LEU A 259 11.67 23.82 -15.67
CA LEU A 259 12.71 23.02 -15.03
C LEU A 259 13.98 22.93 -15.89
N ALA A 260 13.98 23.60 -17.05
CA ALA A 260 15.02 23.53 -18.06
C ALA A 260 16.17 24.51 -17.82
N PHE A 261 16.60 24.61 -16.57
CA PHE A 261 17.79 25.35 -16.18
C PHE A 261 18.92 24.37 -15.83
N TYR A 262 20.18 24.80 -15.95
CA TYR A 262 21.35 24.02 -15.52
C TYR A 262 21.43 23.85 -13.99
N GLU A 263 20.39 24.25 -13.26
CA GLU A 263 20.30 24.18 -11.80
C GLU A 263 19.91 22.80 -11.31
N GLN A 264 20.19 22.52 -10.05
CA GLN A 264 19.78 21.29 -9.38
C GLN A 264 18.26 21.26 -9.24
N GLN A 265 17.65 20.10 -9.51
CA GLN A 265 16.20 19.90 -9.46
C GLN A 265 15.83 18.78 -8.49
N ASP A 266 14.56 18.74 -8.10
CA ASP A 266 14.03 17.70 -7.25
C ASP A 266 13.81 16.38 -8.01
N ALA A 267 14.30 15.27 -7.47
CA ALA A 267 14.17 13.96 -8.11
C ALA A 267 12.71 13.46 -8.17
N HIS A 268 11.87 13.80 -7.18
CA HIS A 268 10.45 13.45 -7.18
C HIS A 268 9.71 14.22 -8.26
N GLU A 269 9.95 15.53 -8.40
CA GLU A 269 9.35 16.33 -9.48
C GLU A 269 9.77 15.82 -10.86
N PHE A 270 11.06 15.51 -11.04
CA PHE A 270 11.54 14.89 -12.28
C PHE A 270 10.82 13.55 -12.57
N PHE A 271 10.70 12.67 -11.57
CA PHE A 271 9.98 11.39 -11.69
C PHE A 271 8.54 11.58 -12.16
N ILE A 272 7.77 12.46 -11.52
CA ILE A 272 6.39 12.75 -11.91
C ILE A 272 6.33 13.32 -13.32
N SER A 273 7.21 14.27 -13.65
CA SER A 273 7.25 14.89 -14.99
C SER A 273 7.46 13.86 -16.11
N VAL A 274 8.31 12.84 -15.89
CA VAL A 274 8.55 11.79 -16.89
C VAL A 274 7.33 10.89 -17.06
N LEU A 275 6.67 10.50 -15.95
CA LEU A 275 5.45 9.70 -16.01
C LEU A 275 4.32 10.42 -16.74
N ASP A 276 4.15 11.72 -16.51
CA ASP A 276 3.17 12.55 -17.20
C ASP A 276 3.44 12.59 -18.71
N ARG A 277 4.70 12.73 -19.13
CA ARG A 277 5.08 12.72 -20.55
C ARG A 277 4.84 11.37 -21.22
N ILE A 278 5.07 10.25 -20.51
CA ILE A 278 4.70 8.92 -21.01
C ILE A 278 3.18 8.83 -21.17
N HIS A 279 2.42 9.26 -20.16
CA HIS A 279 0.97 9.27 -20.19
C HIS A 279 0.41 10.10 -21.36
N GLU A 280 0.84 11.36 -21.50
CA GLU A 280 0.36 12.26 -22.56
C GLU A 280 0.59 11.71 -23.97
N ARG A 281 1.74 11.06 -24.20
CA ARG A 281 2.09 10.51 -25.52
C ARG A 281 1.27 9.27 -25.86
N GLU A 282 1.07 8.39 -24.89
CA GLU A 282 0.34 7.13 -25.09
C GLU A 282 -1.17 7.34 -25.13
N TRP A 283 -1.68 8.25 -24.30
CA TRP A 283 -3.08 8.64 -24.28
C TRP A 283 -3.53 9.13 -25.66
N LYS A 284 -2.78 10.07 -26.26
CA LYS A 284 -3.07 10.63 -27.58
C LYS A 284 -3.05 9.59 -28.71
N SER A 285 -2.37 8.47 -28.53
CA SER A 285 -2.23 7.43 -29.55
C SER A 285 -3.33 6.36 -29.50
N ARG A 286 -4.08 6.27 -28.40
CA ARG A 286 -5.06 5.18 -28.13
C ARG A 286 -6.51 5.69 -27.94
N SER A 287 -6.78 6.96 -28.25
CA SER A 287 -8.04 7.69 -27.99
C SER A 287 -9.31 7.15 -28.68
N GLN A 288 -9.27 6.00 -29.35
CA GLN A 288 -10.44 5.38 -30.00
C GLN A 288 -11.18 4.36 -29.11
N ASP A 289 -10.56 3.85 -28.03
CA ASP A 289 -11.19 2.84 -27.15
C ASP A 289 -11.70 3.47 -25.84
N LYS A 290 -12.85 4.16 -25.89
CA LYS A 290 -13.55 4.71 -24.71
C LYS A 290 -14.59 3.72 -24.15
N GLU A 291 -14.17 2.56 -23.66
CA GLU A 291 -15.12 1.60 -23.05
C GLU A 291 -14.94 1.33 -21.54
N ASN A 292 -13.91 1.87 -20.88
CA ASN A 292 -13.85 1.90 -19.41
C ASN A 292 -12.94 3.06 -18.97
N GLY A 293 -13.34 3.83 -17.97
CA GLY A 293 -12.71 5.10 -17.56
C GLY A 293 -11.26 5.05 -17.06
N ASP A 294 -10.56 3.91 -17.19
CA ASP A 294 -9.19 3.73 -16.70
C ASP A 294 -8.15 3.86 -17.82
N CYS A 295 -7.12 4.65 -17.55
CA CYS A 295 -6.01 4.85 -18.47
C CYS A 295 -5.13 3.60 -18.58
N LYS A 296 -4.91 3.11 -19.81
CA LYS A 296 -4.12 1.90 -20.10
C LYS A 296 -2.64 2.17 -20.45
N CYS A 297 -2.13 3.38 -20.25
CA CYS A 297 -0.72 3.69 -20.51
C CYS A 297 0.21 2.94 -19.54
N ILE A 298 1.46 2.72 -19.93
CA ILE A 298 2.41 1.95 -19.10
C ILE A 298 2.68 2.62 -17.74
N ALA A 299 2.71 3.96 -17.70
CA ALA A 299 2.89 4.72 -16.47
C ALA A 299 1.78 4.40 -15.45
N HIS A 300 0.51 4.49 -15.86
CA HIS A 300 -0.62 4.18 -14.97
C HIS A 300 -0.74 2.68 -14.68
N LYS A 301 -0.45 1.79 -15.63
CA LYS A 301 -0.42 0.34 -15.36
C LYS A 301 0.61 -0.04 -14.30
N ALA A 302 1.78 0.62 -14.30
CA ALA A 302 2.86 0.32 -13.36
C ALA A 302 2.66 1.00 -12.00
N PHE A 303 2.39 2.30 -11.99
CA PHE A 303 2.47 3.14 -10.79
C PHE A 303 1.11 3.62 -10.26
N SER A 304 0.02 3.55 -11.04
CA SER A 304 -1.26 4.09 -10.58
C SER A 304 -1.92 3.20 -9.52
N GLY A 305 -2.10 3.78 -8.34
CA GLY A 305 -3.01 3.31 -7.31
C GLY A 305 -4.22 4.24 -7.16
N GLN A 306 -5.00 4.00 -6.10
CA GLN A 306 -6.14 4.84 -5.73
C GLN A 306 -6.20 4.99 -4.22
N LEU A 307 -6.25 6.23 -3.74
CA LEU A 307 -6.49 6.58 -2.35
C LEU A 307 -7.98 6.76 -2.10
N ARG A 308 -8.39 6.53 -0.86
CA ARG A 308 -9.73 6.79 -0.33
C ARG A 308 -9.61 7.79 0.82
N SER A 309 -10.31 8.91 0.70
CA SER A 309 -10.42 9.94 1.75
C SER A 309 -11.83 9.90 2.34
N ASP A 310 -11.92 9.54 3.62
CA ASP A 310 -13.17 9.53 4.37
C ASP A 310 -13.23 10.74 5.31
N VAL A 311 -14.31 11.52 5.19
CA VAL A 311 -14.63 12.65 6.08
C VAL A 311 -15.87 12.29 6.89
N THR A 312 -15.68 11.99 8.17
CA THR A 312 -16.74 11.57 9.08
C THR A 312 -17.16 12.72 10.00
N CYS A 313 -18.44 13.08 9.99
CA CYS A 313 -19.02 14.04 10.92
C CYS A 313 -18.99 13.50 12.34
N MET A 314 -18.42 14.23 13.29
CA MET A 314 -18.31 13.79 14.69
C MET A 314 -19.64 13.81 15.45
N THR A 315 -20.66 14.52 14.93
CA THR A 315 -21.96 14.67 15.60
C THR A 315 -22.93 13.55 15.22
N CYS A 316 -23.08 13.26 13.92
CA CYS A 316 -24.06 12.28 13.43
C CYS A 316 -23.45 11.00 12.87
N GLY A 317 -22.13 10.94 12.68
CA GLY A 317 -21.43 9.79 12.12
C GLY A 317 -21.52 9.64 10.59
N PHE A 318 -22.24 10.52 9.89
CA PHE A 318 -22.29 10.52 8.42
C PHE A 318 -20.88 10.68 7.85
N THR A 319 -20.52 9.84 6.88
CA THR A 319 -19.20 9.83 6.25
C THR A 319 -19.33 10.13 4.76
N SER A 320 -18.60 11.13 4.30
CA SER A 320 -18.41 11.44 2.88
C SER A 320 -17.10 10.82 2.39
N THR A 321 -17.13 10.12 1.26
CA THR A 321 -15.95 9.40 0.71
C THR A 321 -15.59 9.97 -0.66
N THR A 322 -14.30 10.28 -0.86
CA THR A 322 -13.72 10.65 -2.17
C THR A 322 -12.61 9.68 -2.55
N TYR A 323 -12.44 9.46 -3.86
CA TYR A 323 -11.42 8.57 -4.40
C TYR A 323 -10.46 9.35 -5.29
N ASP A 324 -9.16 9.30 -4.94
CA ASP A 324 -8.14 10.12 -5.58
C ASP A 324 -7.08 9.19 -6.22
N PRO A 325 -6.90 9.20 -7.56
CA PRO A 325 -5.83 8.43 -8.20
C PRO A 325 -4.46 8.98 -7.79
N CYS A 326 -3.48 8.10 -7.63
CA CYS A 326 -2.12 8.48 -7.25
C CYS A 326 -1.07 7.65 -8.00
N VAL A 327 0.10 8.21 -8.28
CA VAL A 327 1.27 7.48 -8.83
C VAL A 327 2.39 7.29 -7.79
N ASP A 328 2.31 8.04 -6.69
CA ASP A 328 3.18 7.96 -5.52
C ASP A 328 2.39 8.26 -4.24
N ILE A 329 3.00 7.96 -3.09
CA ILE A 329 2.51 8.37 -1.78
C ILE A 329 3.61 9.17 -1.07
N SER A 330 3.35 10.44 -0.82
CA SER A 330 4.25 11.34 -0.12
C SER A 330 3.99 11.32 1.39
N LEU A 331 4.96 10.85 2.17
CA LEU A 331 4.86 10.57 3.60
C LEU A 331 5.60 11.62 4.44
N ASP A 332 4.93 12.05 5.51
CA ASP A 332 5.53 12.91 6.53
C ASP A 332 6.39 12.08 7.51
N LEU A 333 7.52 12.62 7.93
CA LEU A 333 8.35 12.02 8.97
C LEU A 333 7.71 12.27 10.34
N ASP A 334 7.66 11.23 11.18
CA ASP A 334 7.19 11.39 12.55
C ASP A 334 8.18 12.27 13.36
N THR A 335 7.76 13.51 13.63
CA THR A 335 8.51 14.52 14.38
C THR A 335 8.01 14.69 15.83
N HIS A 336 7.12 13.81 16.32
CA HIS A 336 6.47 13.96 17.64
C HIS A 336 7.46 14.11 18.82
N ASP A 337 8.72 13.71 18.70
CA ASP A 337 9.75 13.89 19.74
C ASP A 337 10.30 15.33 19.92
N PHE A 338 9.96 16.28 19.05
CA PHE A 338 10.41 17.68 19.18
C PHE A 338 9.45 18.55 19.99
N LEU A 339 8.15 18.25 20.00
CA LEU A 339 7.16 19.06 20.72
C LEU A 339 7.09 18.74 22.21
N SER A 340 7.34 17.49 22.63
CA SER A 340 7.34 17.12 24.05
C SER A 340 8.59 17.56 24.84
N ARG A 341 9.64 18.08 24.19
CA ARG A 341 10.86 18.54 24.88
C ARG A 341 10.89 20.04 25.22
N ASN A 342 9.88 20.81 24.82
CA ASN A 342 9.84 22.26 25.06
C ASN A 342 8.97 22.67 26.26
N ILE A 343 8.50 21.73 27.10
CA ILE A 343 7.80 22.06 28.34
C ILE A 343 8.43 21.28 29.51
N ALA A 344 9.03 22.06 30.41
CA ALA A 344 9.55 21.71 31.74
C ALA A 344 10.97 21.12 31.85
N SER A 345 11.77 21.89 32.59
CA SER A 345 13.10 21.59 33.11
C SER A 345 13.13 20.39 34.05
N LYS A 346 14.13 19.52 33.89
CA LYS A 346 15.07 19.11 34.96
C LYS A 346 16.12 18.13 34.41
N SER A 347 17.36 18.44 34.76
CA SER A 347 18.59 17.71 34.50
C SER A 347 18.50 16.23 34.84
N THR A 348 18.45 15.37 33.82
CA THR A 348 18.87 13.97 33.92
C THR A 348 19.61 13.62 32.63
N LYS A 349 20.78 12.99 32.75
CA LYS A 349 21.75 12.71 31.69
C LYS A 349 21.10 12.08 30.44
N PRO A 350 21.56 12.40 29.21
CA PRO A 350 21.01 11.81 28.01
C PRO A 350 21.45 10.35 27.95
N VAL A 351 20.49 9.42 28.07
CA VAL A 351 20.68 8.04 27.67
C VAL A 351 20.28 7.98 26.20
N ASP A 352 21.25 7.65 25.34
CA ASP A 352 21.14 7.52 23.89
C ASP A 352 20.08 6.48 23.45
N SER A 353 18.81 6.88 23.53
CA SER A 353 17.72 6.21 22.83
C SER A 353 17.25 7.14 21.71
N SER A 354 18.05 7.16 20.64
CA SER A 354 17.63 7.67 19.33
C SER A 354 16.30 7.01 18.98
N SER A 355 15.19 7.73 19.14
CA SER A 355 13.89 7.35 18.63
C SER A 355 13.97 7.36 17.10
N LYS A 356 14.29 6.20 16.53
CA LYS A 356 14.42 6.03 15.08
C LYS A 356 13.03 6.12 14.44
N SER A 357 12.85 7.04 13.49
CA SER A 357 11.65 7.08 12.66
C SER A 357 11.61 5.82 11.80
N THR A 358 10.43 5.20 11.64
CA THR A 358 10.25 3.99 10.83
C THR A 358 9.27 4.24 9.70
N LEU A 359 9.43 3.53 8.57
CA LEU A 359 8.52 3.64 7.43
C LEU A 359 7.09 3.23 7.81
N SER A 360 6.95 2.18 8.62
CA SER A 360 5.65 1.77 9.16
C SER A 360 5.01 2.90 9.98
N GLY A 361 5.78 3.59 10.83
CA GLY A 361 5.28 4.75 11.57
C GLY A 361 4.84 5.90 10.67
N CYS A 362 5.53 6.15 9.55
CA CYS A 362 5.12 7.13 8.55
C CYS A 362 3.81 6.73 7.84
N LEU A 363 3.63 5.45 7.51
CA LEU A 363 2.39 4.94 6.90
C LEU A 363 1.22 4.94 7.91
N ASP A 364 1.50 4.62 9.19
CA ASP A 364 0.54 4.74 10.29
C ASP A 364 0.10 6.20 10.44
N LEU A 365 1.03 7.16 10.38
CA LEU A 365 0.75 8.59 10.43
C LEU A 365 -0.11 9.02 9.23
N PHE A 366 0.25 8.59 8.01
CA PHE A 366 -0.50 8.91 6.80
C PHE A 366 -1.94 8.40 6.83
N THR A 367 -2.15 7.20 7.36
CA THR A 367 -3.48 6.57 7.46
C THR A 367 -4.21 6.89 8.77
N ARG A 368 -3.63 7.72 9.65
CA ARG A 368 -4.21 8.07 10.94
C ARG A 368 -5.43 8.97 10.75
N PRO A 369 -6.55 8.73 11.47
CA PRO A 369 -7.64 9.69 11.52
C PRO A 369 -7.17 11.00 12.17
N GLU A 370 -7.41 12.12 11.50
CA GLU A 370 -7.10 13.47 11.98
C GLU A 370 -8.37 14.28 12.17
N LYS A 371 -8.48 14.96 13.31
CA LYS A 371 -9.57 15.90 13.54
C LYS A 371 -9.24 17.20 12.82
N LEU A 372 -10.13 17.66 11.95
CA LEU A 372 -9.97 18.95 11.28
C LEU A 372 -10.02 20.08 12.33
N GLY A 373 -9.20 21.11 12.11
CA GLY A 373 -9.08 22.26 13.01
C GLY A 373 -10.42 22.96 13.27
N SER A 374 -10.51 23.74 14.36
CA SER A 374 -11.74 24.47 14.72
C SER A 374 -12.18 25.48 13.67
N ASP A 375 -11.23 25.94 12.86
CA ASP A 375 -11.35 26.82 11.70
C ASP A 375 -11.74 26.07 10.41
N GLN A 376 -11.58 24.74 10.35
CA GLN A 376 -11.84 23.89 9.19
C GLN A 376 -13.10 23.03 9.37
N LYS A 377 -14.17 23.60 9.91
CA LYS A 377 -15.47 22.89 9.97
C LYS A 377 -15.97 22.62 8.56
N LEU A 378 -16.60 21.46 8.36
CA LEU A 378 -17.17 21.07 7.07
C LEU A 378 -18.69 21.00 7.16
N PHE A 379 -19.36 21.38 6.07
CA PHE A 379 -20.81 21.30 6.00
C PHE A 379 -21.25 19.83 5.97
N CYS A 380 -22.02 19.41 6.97
CA CYS A 380 -22.57 18.07 7.03
C CYS A 380 -23.94 18.03 6.35
N GLN A 381 -24.07 17.25 5.27
CA GLN A 381 -25.34 17.08 4.56
C GLN A 381 -26.46 16.48 5.42
N ASN A 382 -26.13 15.66 6.41
CA ASN A 382 -27.14 15.06 7.29
C ASN A 382 -27.58 16.02 8.41
N CYS A 383 -26.66 16.85 8.92
CA CYS A 383 -26.99 17.84 9.96
C CYS A 383 -27.43 19.19 9.40
N GLN A 384 -27.24 19.44 8.10
CA GLN A 384 -27.48 20.71 7.42
C GLN A 384 -26.76 21.92 8.09
N GLU A 385 -25.58 21.70 8.67
CA GLU A 385 -24.80 22.74 9.37
C GLU A 385 -23.30 22.43 9.32
N MET A 386 -22.46 23.43 9.60
CA MET A 386 -21.01 23.29 9.73
C MET A 386 -20.64 22.51 11.00
N ARG A 387 -20.03 21.33 10.84
CA ARG A 387 -19.68 20.43 11.94
C ARG A 387 -18.19 20.14 11.97
N SER A 388 -17.70 19.84 13.17
CA SER A 388 -16.38 19.23 13.34
C SER A 388 -16.39 17.84 12.71
N SER A 389 -15.37 17.56 11.91
CA SER A 389 -15.25 16.30 11.18
C SER A 389 -13.86 15.71 11.39
N VAL A 390 -13.78 14.40 11.26
CA VAL A 390 -12.51 13.65 11.24
C VAL A 390 -12.26 13.23 9.81
N LYS A 391 -11.06 13.52 9.30
CA LYS A 391 -10.58 13.06 7.99
C LYS A 391 -9.68 11.85 8.19
N GLN A 392 -9.77 10.83 7.33
CA GLN A 392 -8.84 9.72 7.31
C GLN A 392 -8.53 9.32 5.87
N MET A 393 -7.24 9.13 5.58
CA MET A 393 -6.78 8.58 4.31
C MET A 393 -6.57 7.07 4.43
N SER A 394 -6.83 6.33 3.34
CA SER A 394 -6.53 4.91 3.22
C SER A 394 -6.22 4.55 1.76
N ILE A 395 -5.65 3.37 1.53
CA ILE A 395 -5.29 2.91 0.19
C ILE A 395 -6.39 1.96 -0.32
N ARG A 396 -7.11 2.36 -1.37
CA ARG A 396 -8.16 1.54 -1.99
C ARG A 396 -7.57 0.53 -2.97
N ARG A 397 -6.72 1.00 -3.89
CA ARG A 397 -6.09 0.18 -4.93
C ARG A 397 -4.58 0.36 -4.89
N LEU A 398 -3.85 -0.75 -4.79
CA LEU A 398 -2.39 -0.77 -4.81
C LEU A 398 -1.85 -0.80 -6.25
N PRO A 399 -0.73 -0.12 -6.55
CA PRO A 399 -0.04 -0.24 -7.83
C PRO A 399 0.85 -1.49 -7.90
N LEU A 400 1.28 -1.89 -9.11
CA LEU A 400 2.30 -2.93 -9.30
C LEU A 400 3.66 -2.49 -8.73
N VAL A 401 3.96 -1.20 -8.87
CA VAL A 401 5.16 -0.55 -8.36
C VAL A 401 4.75 0.57 -7.44
N LEU A 402 4.96 0.38 -6.14
CA LEU A 402 4.67 1.36 -5.11
C LEU A 402 5.86 2.33 -4.97
N CYS A 403 5.60 3.61 -5.27
CA CYS A 403 6.54 4.71 -5.04
C CYS A 403 6.19 5.42 -3.72
N LEU A 404 7.12 5.41 -2.77
CA LEU A 404 6.99 6.14 -1.50
C LEU A 404 8.01 7.28 -1.46
N HIS A 405 7.54 8.50 -1.34
CA HIS A 405 8.35 9.71 -1.25
C HIS A 405 8.35 10.22 0.20
N ILE A 406 9.51 10.56 0.76
CA ILE A 406 9.63 11.10 2.12
C ILE A 406 9.76 12.62 2.06
N LYS A 407 8.79 13.32 2.63
CA LYS A 407 8.81 14.78 2.75
C LYS A 407 9.86 15.21 3.77
N ARG A 408 11.07 15.46 3.28
CA ARG A 408 12.21 15.87 4.11
C ARG A 408 12.35 17.38 4.27
N PHE A 409 11.44 18.19 3.73
CA PHE A 409 11.58 19.63 3.71
C PHE A 409 10.46 20.29 4.53
N GLU A 410 10.85 20.96 5.62
CA GLU A 410 9.94 21.75 6.44
C GLU A 410 10.12 23.23 6.10
N HIS A 411 9.01 23.89 5.76
CA HIS A 411 8.97 25.35 5.60
C HIS A 411 8.39 25.98 6.87
N SER A 412 9.21 26.73 7.61
CA SER A 412 8.72 27.53 8.72
C SER A 412 8.31 28.91 8.22
N PHE A 413 7.01 29.13 8.04
CA PHE A 413 6.48 30.45 7.67
C PHE A 413 6.83 31.54 8.69
N VAL A 414 6.92 31.17 9.97
CA VAL A 414 7.27 32.08 11.07
C VAL A 414 8.73 32.52 11.01
N ARG A 415 9.64 31.60 10.67
CA ARG A 415 11.08 31.89 10.62
C ARG A 415 11.58 32.25 9.23
N ARG A 416 10.73 32.16 8.20
CA ARG A 416 11.09 32.27 6.76
C ARG A 416 12.30 31.42 6.38
N THR A 417 12.47 30.29 7.07
CA THR A 417 13.57 29.36 6.81
C THR A 417 13.00 28.00 6.45
N SER A 418 13.63 27.40 5.43
CA SER A 418 13.37 26.05 4.99
C SER A 418 14.50 25.17 5.52
N ARG A 419 14.17 23.99 6.05
CA ARG A 419 15.19 23.08 6.59
C ARG A 419 14.95 21.66 6.11
N LYS A 420 16.05 20.99 5.76
CA LYS A 420 16.06 19.55 5.51
C LYS A 420 16.02 18.76 6.81
N ILE A 421 15.17 17.74 6.86
CA ILE A 421 15.10 16.75 7.93
C ILE A 421 16.08 15.62 7.58
N ASP A 422 17.29 15.72 8.12
CA ASP A 422 18.37 14.75 7.94
C ASP A 422 18.25 13.48 8.81
N ARG A 423 17.10 13.27 9.47
CA ARG A 423 16.85 12.09 10.31
C ARG A 423 16.88 10.81 9.48
N TYR A 424 17.55 9.79 10.00
CA TYR A 424 17.51 8.44 9.44
C TYR A 424 16.10 7.86 9.56
N LEU A 425 15.66 7.20 8.49
CA LEU A 425 14.38 6.48 8.42
C LEU A 425 14.69 5.00 8.26
N GLN A 426 14.23 4.18 9.19
CA GLN A 426 14.34 2.73 9.05
C GLN A 426 13.21 2.22 8.15
N PHE A 427 13.56 1.53 7.06
CA PHE A 427 12.60 0.93 6.13
C PHE A 427 12.87 -0.58 5.97
N PRO A 428 11.80 -1.40 5.85
CA PRO A 428 11.94 -2.84 5.66
C PRO A 428 12.18 -3.19 4.19
N PHE A 429 12.91 -4.27 3.91
CA PHE A 429 13.08 -4.73 2.52
C PHE A 429 11.87 -5.49 1.98
N SER A 430 11.00 -5.98 2.89
CA SER A 430 9.69 -6.52 2.55
C SER A 430 8.63 -5.74 3.32
N LEU A 431 7.68 -5.17 2.58
CA LEU A 431 6.63 -4.32 3.12
C LEU A 431 5.27 -5.00 2.98
N ASP A 432 4.49 -5.00 4.05
CA ASP A 432 3.11 -5.48 4.03
C ASP A 432 2.16 -4.27 4.08
N MET A 433 1.35 -4.11 3.04
CA MET A 433 0.43 -2.99 2.90
C MET A 433 -0.97 -3.27 3.46
N ILE A 434 -1.27 -4.51 3.87
CA ILE A 434 -2.58 -4.89 4.41
C ILE A 434 -3.11 -3.92 5.47
N PRO A 435 -2.32 -3.47 6.47
CA PRO A 435 -2.83 -2.59 7.52
C PRO A 435 -3.34 -1.23 7.02
N TYR A 436 -2.84 -0.79 5.86
CA TYR A 436 -3.09 0.52 5.28
C TYR A 436 -4.19 0.52 4.22
N LEU A 437 -4.71 -0.66 3.88
CA LEU A 437 -5.81 -0.82 2.93
C LEU A 437 -7.13 -0.31 3.51
N SER A 438 -7.95 0.29 2.66
CA SER A 438 -9.31 0.73 3.01
C SER A 438 -10.13 -0.42 3.60
N SER A 439 -10.04 -1.61 3.02
CA SER A 439 -10.75 -2.81 3.52
C SER A 439 -10.36 -3.15 4.96
N SER A 440 -9.07 -3.11 5.29
CA SER A 440 -8.59 -3.35 6.66
C SER A 440 -9.01 -2.25 7.63
N ILE A 441 -8.86 -0.99 7.23
CA ILE A 441 -9.20 0.17 8.08
C ILE A 441 -10.70 0.21 8.38
N ILE A 442 -11.54 -0.01 7.37
CA ILE A 442 -13.01 -0.04 7.50
C ILE A 442 -13.44 -1.23 8.34
N ARG A 443 -12.89 -2.43 8.09
CA ARG A 443 -13.18 -3.62 8.90
C ARG A 443 -12.79 -3.43 10.37
N ASN A 444 -11.65 -2.80 10.64
CA ASN A 444 -11.26 -2.47 12.01
C ASN A 444 -12.22 -1.45 12.65
N ARG A 445 -12.74 -0.49 11.86
CA ARG A 445 -13.63 0.55 12.37
C ARG A 445 -15.06 0.03 12.61
N TYR A 446 -15.63 -0.73 11.67
CA TYR A 446 -17.05 -1.10 11.65
C TYR A 446 -17.33 -2.61 11.85
N GLY A 447 -16.30 -3.42 12.06
CA GLY A 447 -16.46 -4.89 12.04
C GLY A 447 -16.81 -5.39 10.64
N ASN A 448 -17.42 -6.57 10.52
CA ASN A 448 -17.83 -7.11 9.22
C ASN A 448 -19.16 -6.51 8.70
N ARG A 449 -19.62 -5.40 9.27
CA ARG A 449 -21.02 -4.96 9.22
C ARG A 449 -21.37 -4.09 8.03
N ILE A 450 -20.40 -3.68 7.22
CA ILE A 450 -20.64 -2.78 6.08
C ILE A 450 -19.80 -3.32 4.91
N PHE A 451 -20.51 -3.61 3.81
CA PHE A 451 -20.04 -4.07 2.49
C PHE A 451 -19.92 -5.59 2.29
N ALA A 452 -20.79 -6.11 1.42
CA ALA A 452 -20.30 -7.03 0.39
C ALA A 452 -19.15 -6.30 -0.31
N SER A 453 -17.94 -6.85 -0.20
CA SER A 453 -16.71 -6.35 -0.84
C SER A 453 -17.06 -5.60 -2.13
N GLU A 454 -16.93 -4.26 -2.16
CA GLU A 454 -17.11 -3.50 -3.40
C GLU A 454 -15.99 -3.93 -4.36
N GLY A 455 -16.26 -4.99 -5.11
CA GLY A 455 -15.26 -5.69 -5.91
C GLY A 455 -14.25 -6.41 -5.02
N ASP A 456 -14.42 -7.73 -4.86
CA ASP A 456 -13.26 -8.59 -4.78
C ASP A 456 -12.49 -8.43 -6.11
N GLU A 457 -11.69 -7.37 -6.22
CA GLU A 457 -10.56 -7.34 -7.14
C GLU A 457 -9.49 -8.26 -6.55
N ILE A 458 -9.76 -9.56 -6.72
CA ILE A 458 -8.84 -10.65 -7.02
C ILE A 458 -7.40 -10.36 -6.60
N ASP A 459 -6.97 -10.96 -5.49
CA ASP A 459 -5.60 -11.48 -5.24
C ASP A 459 -4.41 -10.60 -5.66
N ALA A 460 -4.55 -9.28 -5.59
CA ALA A 460 -3.41 -8.37 -5.66
C ALA A 460 -2.65 -8.49 -4.32
N SER A 461 -1.60 -9.32 -4.30
CA SER A 461 -0.75 -9.51 -3.13
C SER A 461 -0.36 -8.16 -2.54
N SER A 462 -0.71 -7.96 -1.28
CA SER A 462 -0.40 -6.72 -0.56
C SER A 462 1.04 -6.68 -0.04
N LYS A 463 1.86 -7.69 -0.39
CA LYS A 463 3.27 -7.76 -0.02
C LYS A 463 4.12 -7.20 -1.13
N PHE A 464 5.11 -6.40 -0.76
CA PHE A 464 6.05 -5.80 -1.68
C PHE A 464 7.49 -6.10 -1.28
N GLU A 465 8.39 -6.06 -2.25
CA GLU A 465 9.85 -6.02 -2.03
C GLU A 465 10.45 -4.75 -2.56
N ILE A 466 11.35 -4.17 -1.78
CA ILE A 466 12.14 -3.05 -2.24
C ILE A 466 13.10 -3.51 -3.34
N PHE A 467 13.17 -2.74 -4.41
CA PHE A 467 14.17 -2.95 -5.48
C PHE A 467 15.00 -1.72 -5.76
N ALA A 468 14.54 -0.52 -5.38
CA ALA A 468 15.34 0.69 -5.50
C ALA A 468 15.11 1.68 -4.35
N VAL A 469 16.17 2.38 -3.96
CA VAL A 469 16.17 3.50 -3.00
C VAL A 469 16.93 4.65 -3.60
N VAL A 470 16.28 5.80 -3.77
CA VAL A 470 16.94 7.05 -4.13
C VAL A 470 17.27 7.78 -2.83
N SER A 471 18.53 8.15 -2.64
CA SER A 471 19.03 8.88 -1.48
C SER A 471 19.49 10.27 -1.88
N HIS A 472 19.37 11.23 -0.97
CA HIS A 472 19.81 12.58 -1.18
C HIS A 472 20.73 13.05 -0.03
N SER A 473 21.99 13.33 -0.36
CA SER A 473 22.97 13.92 0.55
C SER A 473 23.15 15.40 0.22
N GLY A 474 23.23 16.27 1.24
CA GLY A 474 23.34 17.71 1.05
C GLY A 474 22.23 18.51 1.73
N THR A 475 22.14 19.79 1.42
CA THR A 475 21.16 20.75 1.93
C THR A 475 19.92 20.82 1.03
N LEU A 476 19.06 21.82 1.24
CA LEU A 476 17.84 22.03 0.44
C LEU A 476 18.15 22.68 -0.92
N GLU A 477 19.23 23.46 -0.99
CA GLU A 477 19.64 24.23 -2.18
C GLU A 477 20.76 23.54 -2.97
N SER A 478 21.52 22.65 -2.31
CA SER A 478 22.60 21.92 -2.95
C SER A 478 22.74 20.52 -2.39
N GLY A 479 22.80 19.53 -3.27
CA GLY A 479 23.07 18.16 -2.87
C GLY A 479 23.38 17.23 -4.03
N HIS A 480 23.34 15.94 -3.73
CA HIS A 480 23.68 14.87 -4.65
C HIS A 480 22.73 13.70 -4.47
N TYR A 481 22.22 13.19 -5.58
CA TYR A 481 21.33 12.05 -5.62
C TYR A 481 22.07 10.79 -6.05
N VAL A 482 21.82 9.70 -5.33
CA VAL A 482 22.39 8.37 -5.60
C VAL A 482 21.28 7.33 -5.50
N THR A 483 21.32 6.32 -6.36
CA THR A 483 20.36 5.20 -6.31
C THR A 483 21.02 3.92 -5.82
N TYR A 484 20.37 3.24 -4.88
CA TYR A 484 20.70 1.87 -4.50
C TYR A 484 19.72 0.94 -5.18
N LEU A 485 20.20 -0.02 -5.96
CA LEU A 485 19.41 -1.01 -6.68
C LEU A 485 19.64 -2.39 -6.09
N ARG A 486 18.57 -3.18 -5.97
CA ARG A 486 18.63 -4.57 -5.55
C ARG A 486 18.39 -5.49 -6.75
N LEU A 487 19.41 -6.23 -7.17
CA LEU A 487 19.33 -7.18 -8.27
C LEU A 487 19.83 -8.55 -7.78
N ARG A 488 19.03 -9.61 -7.97
CA ARG A 488 19.38 -10.98 -7.55
C ARG A 488 19.86 -11.08 -6.10
N SER A 489 19.18 -10.36 -5.20
CA SER A 489 19.51 -10.25 -3.77
C SER A 489 20.80 -9.52 -3.42
N GLN A 490 21.55 -9.00 -4.40
CA GLN A 490 22.73 -8.15 -4.19
C GLN A 490 22.35 -6.67 -4.37
N TRP A 491 23.02 -5.79 -3.62
CA TRP A 491 22.82 -4.34 -3.72
C TRP A 491 23.95 -3.66 -4.49
N TYR A 492 23.57 -2.69 -5.31
CA TYR A 492 24.47 -1.88 -6.10
C TYR A 492 24.15 -0.39 -5.86
N LYS A 493 25.17 0.40 -5.56
CA LYS A 493 25.12 1.86 -5.50
C LYS A 493 25.47 2.42 -6.88
N CYS A 494 24.50 3.06 -7.52
CA CYS A 494 24.63 3.80 -8.78
C CYS A 494 24.81 5.29 -8.46
N ASP A 495 26.05 5.74 -8.60
CA ASP A 495 26.52 7.09 -8.35
C ASP A 495 27.01 7.69 -9.68
N ASP A 496 26.06 8.21 -10.46
CA ASP A 496 26.26 8.62 -11.85
C ASP A 496 26.96 7.54 -12.68
N ALA A 497 28.19 7.80 -13.12
CA ALA A 497 28.98 6.90 -13.96
C ALA A 497 29.47 5.67 -13.20
N TRP A 498 29.50 5.73 -11.86
CA TRP A 498 30.11 4.72 -11.02
C TRP A 498 29.05 3.77 -10.47
N ILE A 499 29.28 2.48 -10.68
CA ILE A 499 28.48 1.43 -10.06
C ILE A 499 29.38 0.64 -9.12
N THR A 500 28.93 0.48 -7.89
CA THR A 500 29.66 -0.26 -6.85
C THR A 500 28.72 -1.23 -6.17
N GLU A 501 29.19 -2.44 -5.90
CA GLU A 501 28.46 -3.38 -5.05
C GLU A 501 28.56 -2.93 -3.59
N VAL A 502 27.45 -3.01 -2.85
CA VAL A 502 27.37 -2.55 -1.46
C VAL A 502 26.58 -3.52 -0.60
N ASP A 503 26.82 -3.47 0.71
CA ASP A 503 26.11 -4.29 1.68
C ASP A 503 24.74 -3.71 2.06
N GLU A 504 23.83 -4.59 2.52
CA GLU A 504 22.50 -4.19 2.98
C GLU A 504 22.53 -3.13 4.09
N GLU A 505 23.55 -3.16 4.96
CA GLU A 505 23.71 -2.21 6.06
C GLU A 505 23.92 -0.78 5.55
N MET A 506 24.73 -0.61 4.50
CA MET A 506 24.95 0.68 3.87
C MET A 506 23.65 1.25 3.32
N VAL A 507 22.82 0.41 2.68
CA VAL A 507 21.53 0.81 2.14
C VAL A 507 20.56 1.22 3.26
N ARG A 508 20.48 0.46 4.36
CA ARG A 508 19.62 0.77 5.51
C ARG A 508 20.02 2.08 6.21
N ASN A 509 21.31 2.41 6.20
CA ASN A 509 21.84 3.64 6.77
C ASN A 509 21.82 4.81 5.76
N SER A 510 21.27 4.64 4.57
CA SER A 510 21.18 5.75 3.60
C SER A 510 20.10 6.78 4.00
N GLN A 511 20.33 8.05 3.63
CA GLN A 511 19.32 9.11 3.75
C GLN A 511 18.28 8.98 2.62
N CYS A 512 17.44 7.96 2.75
CA CYS A 512 16.41 7.63 1.79
C CYS A 512 15.46 8.81 1.52
N TYR A 513 15.33 9.21 0.26
CA TYR A 513 14.40 10.23 -0.23
C TYR A 513 13.17 9.61 -0.90
N MET A 514 13.37 8.63 -1.79
CA MET A 514 12.32 7.86 -2.44
C MET A 514 12.60 6.36 -2.34
N MET A 515 11.57 5.55 -2.17
CA MET A 515 11.65 4.08 -2.18
C MET A 515 10.71 3.51 -3.21
N PHE A 516 11.19 2.50 -3.93
CA PHE A 516 10.43 1.80 -4.94
C PHE A 516 10.31 0.33 -4.55
N TYR A 517 9.06 -0.07 -4.41
CA TYR A 517 8.64 -1.38 -3.96
C TYR A 517 7.89 -2.07 -5.10
N LEU A 518 8.31 -3.27 -5.48
CA LEU A 518 7.63 -4.09 -6.46
C LEU A 518 6.66 -5.03 -5.73
N GLN A 519 5.43 -5.11 -6.23
CA GLN A 519 4.44 -6.03 -5.70
C GLN A 519 4.96 -7.46 -5.87
N LYS A 520 5.05 -8.21 -4.76
CA LYS A 520 5.28 -9.65 -4.84
C LYS A 520 4.05 -10.24 -5.47
N ILE A 521 4.16 -10.74 -6.69
CA ILE A 521 3.12 -11.64 -7.18
C ILE A 521 3.11 -12.82 -6.22
N PRO A 522 1.95 -13.22 -5.65
CA PRO A 522 1.88 -14.41 -4.83
C PRO A 522 2.27 -15.57 -5.76
N ASN A 523 3.49 -16.06 -5.60
CA ASN A 523 4.17 -16.94 -6.54
C ASN A 523 3.27 -18.09 -7.04
N TYR A 524 2.87 -18.04 -8.31
CA TYR A 524 3.39 -19.06 -9.21
C TYR A 524 4.90 -18.84 -9.24
N LYS A 525 5.68 -19.77 -8.67
CA LYS A 525 7.13 -19.76 -8.89
C LYS A 525 7.34 -19.84 -10.40
N LEU A 526 7.74 -18.74 -11.04
CA LEU A 526 8.62 -18.86 -12.19
C LEU A 526 9.86 -19.58 -11.67
N ASN A 527 10.21 -20.70 -12.31
CA ASN A 527 11.46 -21.40 -12.07
C ASN A 527 12.59 -20.37 -11.95
N GLU A 528 13.16 -20.23 -10.75
CA GLU A 528 14.60 -20.16 -10.65
C GLU A 528 15.11 -21.44 -11.29
N ASP A 529 15.47 -21.35 -12.57
CA ASP A 529 16.44 -22.18 -13.30
C ASP A 529 16.12 -22.15 -14.81
N LEU A 530 16.58 -21.08 -15.47
CA LEU A 530 16.89 -21.07 -16.91
C LEU A 530 18.28 -20.46 -17.08
N SER A 531 19.28 -21.05 -16.43
CA SER A 531 20.70 -20.95 -16.79
C SER A 531 21.53 -21.73 -15.78
N CYS A 532 21.51 -23.07 -15.87
CA CYS A 532 22.62 -23.94 -15.47
C CYS A 532 22.20 -25.41 -15.60
N LEU A 533 22.50 -26.03 -16.75
CA LEU A 533 22.95 -27.42 -16.73
C LEU A 533 24.29 -27.46 -17.47
N PRO A 534 25.35 -28.00 -16.83
CA PRO A 534 26.61 -28.23 -17.53
C PRO A 534 26.39 -29.29 -18.61
N ILE A 535 26.69 -28.93 -19.86
CA ILE A 535 26.74 -29.87 -20.97
C ILE A 535 27.94 -30.80 -20.71
N SER A 536 27.67 -32.01 -20.22
CA SER A 536 28.63 -33.11 -20.28
C SER A 536 28.60 -33.72 -21.68
N PRO A 537 29.75 -34.05 -22.30
CA PRO A 537 29.78 -34.58 -23.66
C PRO A 537 29.18 -35.99 -23.68
N ARG A 538 28.13 -36.19 -24.48
CA ARG A 538 27.55 -37.53 -24.71
C ARG A 538 28.48 -38.35 -25.59
N ASN A 539 28.77 -39.55 -25.11
CA ASN A 539 29.33 -40.68 -25.83
C ASN A 539 28.70 -40.86 -27.21
N ASP A 540 29.55 -40.91 -28.24
CA ASP A 540 29.21 -41.40 -29.56
C ASP A 540 28.76 -42.86 -29.48
N THR A 541 27.59 -43.14 -30.04
CA THR A 541 27.09 -44.50 -30.24
C THR A 541 27.27 -44.83 -31.72
N PHE A 542 28.16 -45.78 -31.99
CA PHE A 542 28.44 -46.37 -33.30
C PHE A 542 27.15 -46.78 -34.03
N GLN A 543 27.01 -46.39 -35.31
CA GLN A 543 26.12 -47.04 -36.27
C GLN A 543 26.97 -47.85 -37.26
N GLN A 544 26.73 -49.17 -37.30
CA GLN A 544 27.25 -50.07 -38.32
C GLN A 544 26.50 -49.85 -39.64
N ILE A 545 27.24 -49.59 -40.72
CA ILE A 545 26.76 -49.68 -42.09
C ILE A 545 27.23 -51.03 -42.64
N ALA A 546 26.27 -51.88 -43.02
CA ALA A 546 26.48 -52.95 -44.00
C ALA A 546 26.06 -52.39 -45.36
N GLY A 547 26.74 -52.55 -46.48
CA GLY A 547 27.98 -53.21 -46.87
C GLY A 547 28.06 -53.11 -48.41
N CYS A 548 29.25 -53.16 -49.01
CA CYS A 548 29.47 -53.62 -50.39
C CYS A 548 30.96 -53.62 -50.74
N CYS A 549 31.36 -54.73 -51.36
CA CYS A 549 32.66 -55.11 -51.95
C CYS A 549 33.75 -55.59 -50.99
#